data_AF-A0A858SXY5-F1
#
_entry.id   AF-A0A858SXY5-F1
#
_cell.length_a   1.000
_cell.length_b   1.000
_cell.length_c   1.000
_cell.angle_alpha   90.00
_cell.angle_beta   90.00
_cell.angle_gamma   90.00
#
_symmetry.space_group_name_H-M   'P 1'
#
loop_
_entity.id
_entity.type
_entity.pdbx_description
1 polymer ?
#
loop_
_entity_poly.entity_id
_entity_poly.type
_entity_poly.pdbx_seq_one_letter_code
_entity_poly.pdbx_strand_id
1 'polypeptide(L)'
;MPKRDENRPPIAKIRTGAELRRWHWLRPELQAHARACGVRHTGGKFTILDRIAHYLDTGETTWPGDLRKTTGAQTDWHSADLTPETVITDNYKNTQNVRRFFRARAGADFKFDISFMNWMRSNAGKSLGDAVAEYKRRKG
;
A
#
# COMPACT_ATOMS: atom_id res chain seq x y z
N MET A 1 -5.04 17.49 -22.18
CA MET A 1 -3.93 16.53 -21.98
C MET A 1 -2.83 17.22 -21.20
N PRO A 2 -2.25 16.63 -20.13
CA PRO A 2 -1.14 17.28 -19.43
C PRO A 2 0.04 17.41 -20.41
N LYS A 3 0.50 18.65 -20.62
CA LYS A 3 1.61 18.98 -21.52
C LYS A 3 2.90 18.41 -20.92
N ARG A 4 3.82 17.93 -21.76
CA ARG A 4 5.18 17.61 -21.33
C ARG A 4 5.85 18.92 -20.90
N ASP A 5 6.50 18.94 -19.74
CA ASP A 5 7.31 20.08 -19.33
C ASP A 5 8.45 20.27 -20.36
N GLU A 6 8.53 21.45 -20.96
CA GLU A 6 9.40 21.76 -22.10
C GLU A 6 10.89 21.60 -21.80
N ASN A 7 11.26 21.69 -20.52
CA ASN A 7 12.63 21.54 -20.02
C ASN A 7 12.94 20.14 -19.44
N ARG A 8 11.99 19.20 -19.51
CA ARG A 8 12.18 17.85 -18.95
C ARG A 8 13.07 17.01 -19.86
N PRO A 9 14.22 16.50 -19.38
CA PRO A 9 15.09 15.65 -20.19
C PRO A 9 14.38 14.34 -20.56
N PRO A 10 14.79 13.65 -21.65
CA PRO A 10 14.33 12.30 -21.94
C PRO A 10 14.61 11.37 -20.75
N ILE A 11 13.67 10.48 -20.42
CA ILE A 11 13.82 9.56 -19.27
C ILE A 11 15.11 8.73 -19.32
N ALA A 12 15.57 8.36 -20.53
CA ALA A 12 16.82 7.63 -20.74
C ALA A 12 18.09 8.42 -20.36
N LYS A 13 18.00 9.74 -20.17
CA LYS A 13 19.12 10.59 -19.71
C LYS A 13 19.16 10.73 -18.19
N ILE A 14 18.09 10.38 -17.48
CA ILE A 14 18.03 10.45 -16.02
C ILE A 14 18.99 9.43 -15.42
N ARG A 15 19.80 9.86 -14.44
CA ARG A 15 20.82 9.00 -13.82
C ARG A 15 20.58 8.65 -12.36
N THR A 16 19.65 9.35 -11.70
CA THR A 16 19.33 9.11 -10.28
C THR A 16 17.83 9.11 -10.04
N GLY A 17 17.39 8.40 -9.01
CA GLY A 17 16.01 8.40 -8.57
C GLY A 17 15.52 9.76 -8.07
N ALA A 18 16.42 10.55 -7.48
CA ALA A 18 16.12 11.93 -7.07
C ALA A 18 15.80 12.82 -8.27
N GLU A 19 16.59 12.72 -9.35
CA GLU A 19 16.33 13.44 -10.60
C GLU A 19 15.06 12.97 -11.29
N LEU A 20 14.81 11.65 -11.31
CA LEU A 20 13.57 11.08 -11.85
C LEU A 20 12.32 11.67 -11.17
N ARG A 21 12.34 11.79 -9.84
CA ARG A 21 11.21 12.28 -9.04
C ARG A 21 10.90 13.77 -9.22
N ARG A 22 11.82 14.56 -9.78
CA ARG A 22 11.62 16.01 -10.02
C ARG A 22 10.65 16.31 -11.16
N TRP A 23 10.36 15.32 -12.01
CA TRP A 23 9.61 15.53 -13.24
C TRP A 23 8.30 14.76 -13.27
N HIS A 24 7.30 15.32 -13.94
CA HIS A 24 6.04 14.61 -14.17
C HIS A 24 6.18 13.64 -15.35
N TRP A 25 6.00 12.33 -15.11
CA TRP A 25 6.07 11.29 -16.14
C TRP A 25 4.71 10.73 -16.54
N LEU A 26 4.54 10.35 -17.81
CA LEU A 26 3.38 9.56 -18.22
C LEU A 26 3.60 8.09 -17.86
N ARG A 27 2.52 7.36 -17.55
CA ARG A 27 2.64 5.94 -17.21
C ARG A 27 3.24 5.09 -18.35
N PRO A 28 2.83 5.24 -19.63
CA PRO A 28 3.44 4.49 -20.73
C PRO A 28 4.95 4.74 -20.88
N GLU A 29 5.40 5.96 -20.60
CA GLU A 29 6.81 6.35 -20.65
C GLU A 29 7.62 5.65 -19.56
N LEU A 30 7.11 5.64 -18.33
CA LEU A 30 7.70 4.88 -17.23
C LEU A 30 7.73 3.38 -17.53
N GLN A 31 6.66 2.83 -18.10
CA GLN A 31 6.59 1.41 -18.46
C GLN A 31 7.61 1.02 -19.52
N ALA A 32 7.74 1.83 -20.57
CA ALA A 32 8.72 1.60 -21.63
C ALA A 32 10.15 1.63 -21.08
N HIS A 33 10.46 2.60 -20.22
CA HIS A 33 11.80 2.72 -19.62
C HIS A 33 12.08 1.60 -18.61
N ALA A 34 11.14 1.26 -17.73
CA ALA A 34 11.27 0.12 -16.82
C ALA A 34 11.55 -1.19 -17.59
N ARG A 35 10.83 -1.41 -18.70
CA ARG A 35 11.07 -2.57 -19.59
C ARG A 35 12.47 -2.55 -20.20
N ALA A 36 12.96 -1.39 -20.65
CA ALA A 36 14.31 -1.26 -21.21
C ALA A 36 15.41 -1.51 -20.18
N CYS A 37 15.19 -1.14 -18.91
CA CYS A 37 16.13 -1.37 -17.81
C CYS A 37 16.02 -2.76 -17.16
N GLY A 38 15.11 -3.63 -17.62
CA GLY A 38 14.89 -4.95 -17.01
C GLY A 38 14.17 -4.90 -15.64
N VAL A 39 13.56 -3.77 -15.30
CA VAL A 39 12.82 -3.56 -14.05
C VAL A 39 11.35 -3.96 -14.23
N ARG A 40 10.70 -4.41 -13.16
CA ARG A 40 9.28 -4.76 -13.19
C ARG A 40 8.40 -3.54 -13.55
N HIS A 41 7.71 -3.64 -14.67
CA HIS A 41 6.96 -2.55 -15.33
C HIS A 41 5.43 -2.62 -15.14
N THR A 42 4.95 -3.52 -14.27
CA THR A 42 3.53 -3.68 -13.92
C THR A 42 3.17 -2.96 -12.62
N GLY A 43 1.90 -2.53 -12.45
CA GLY A 43 1.46 -1.80 -11.25
C GLY A 43 1.09 -0.33 -11.50
N GLY A 44 0.94 0.42 -10.40
CA GLY A 44 0.59 1.84 -10.42
C GLY A 44 1.73 2.74 -10.92
N LYS A 45 1.41 3.97 -11.36
CA LYS A 45 2.40 4.93 -11.88
C LYS A 45 3.55 5.17 -10.90
N PHE A 46 3.23 5.47 -9.64
CA PHE A 46 4.23 5.74 -8.61
C PHE A 46 5.06 4.51 -8.25
N THR A 47 4.45 3.32 -8.23
CA THR A 47 5.19 2.06 -8.04
C THR A 47 6.24 1.84 -9.12
N ILE A 48 5.87 2.03 -10.40
CA ILE A 48 6.81 1.89 -11.50
C ILE A 48 7.91 2.95 -11.40
N LEU A 49 7.55 4.19 -11.03
CA LEU A 49 8.51 5.27 -10.80
C LEU A 49 9.51 4.93 -9.69
N ASP A 50 9.05 4.43 -8.55
CA ASP A 50 9.89 4.09 -7.41
C ASP A 50 10.85 2.93 -7.72
N ARG A 51 10.40 1.95 -8.52
CA ARG A 51 11.28 0.86 -8.97
C ARG A 51 12.38 1.34 -9.92
N ILE A 52 12.06 2.20 -10.89
CA ILE A 52 13.07 2.79 -11.78
C ILE A 52 14.05 3.62 -10.96
N ALA A 53 13.55 4.43 -10.03
CA ALA A 53 14.39 5.22 -9.16
C ALA A 53 15.35 4.36 -8.31
N HIS A 54 14.85 3.27 -7.71
CA HIS A 54 15.68 2.30 -6.98
C HIS A 54 16.78 1.72 -7.87
N TYR A 55 16.43 1.30 -9.08
CA TYR A 55 17.39 0.78 -10.05
C TYR A 55 18.45 1.82 -10.43
N LEU A 56 18.07 3.08 -10.64
CA LEU A 56 19.03 4.15 -10.95
C LEU A 56 19.98 4.43 -9.79
N ASP A 57 19.50 4.37 -8.55
CA ASP A 57 20.29 4.67 -7.36
C ASP A 57 21.19 3.50 -6.92
N THR A 58 20.79 2.24 -7.17
CA THR A 58 21.44 1.03 -6.63
C THR A 58 21.95 0.04 -7.68
N GLY A 59 21.46 0.13 -8.92
CA GLY A 59 21.68 -0.89 -9.95
C GLY A 59 20.82 -2.15 -9.81
N GLU A 60 20.03 -2.28 -8.74
CA GLU A 60 19.24 -3.48 -8.47
C GLU A 60 17.89 -3.44 -9.20
N THR A 61 17.53 -4.53 -9.88
CA THR A 61 16.22 -4.66 -10.55
C THR A 61 15.10 -5.07 -9.60
N THR A 62 15.46 -5.55 -8.41
CA THR A 62 14.51 -5.95 -7.35
C THR A 62 14.37 -4.81 -6.35
N TRP A 63 13.22 -4.14 -6.36
CA TRP A 63 12.92 -3.09 -5.40
C TRP A 63 12.41 -3.68 -4.07
N PRO A 64 12.92 -3.26 -2.90
CA PRO A 64 12.46 -3.76 -1.60
C PRO A 64 10.95 -3.66 -1.35
N GLY A 65 10.27 -2.68 -1.98
CA GLY A 65 8.82 -2.57 -1.92
C GLY A 65 8.05 -3.69 -2.64
N ASP A 66 8.69 -4.44 -3.55
CA ASP A 66 8.14 -5.67 -4.14
C ASP A 66 8.34 -6.89 -3.24
N LEU A 67 9.40 -6.88 -2.43
CA LEU A 67 9.71 -7.93 -1.45
C LEU A 67 8.86 -7.82 -0.19
N ARG A 68 8.20 -6.67 0.04
CA ARG A 68 7.09 -6.57 1.00
C ARG A 68 5.89 -7.39 0.48
N LYS A 69 6.04 -8.71 0.50
CA LYS A 69 4.97 -9.68 0.35
C LYS A 69 4.43 -9.99 1.73
N THR A 70 3.20 -9.54 1.91
CA THR A 70 2.10 -10.15 2.67
C THR A 70 2.49 -11.46 3.38
N THR A 71 2.98 -11.34 4.62
CA THR A 71 2.92 -12.45 5.56
C THR A 71 1.48 -12.59 6.01
N GLY A 72 0.77 -13.54 5.43
CA GLY A 72 -0.58 -13.94 5.84
C GLY A 72 -1.43 -14.36 4.66
N ALA A 73 -2.06 -15.53 4.77
CA ALA A 73 -3.16 -15.93 3.91
C ALA A 73 -4.05 -14.71 3.64
N GLN A 74 -4.43 -14.47 2.39
CA GLN A 74 -5.33 -13.35 2.07
C GLN A 74 -6.64 -13.58 2.81
N THR A 75 -6.84 -12.93 3.95
CA THR A 75 -8.13 -12.94 4.61
C THR A 75 -9.14 -12.30 3.65
N ASP A 76 -10.16 -13.06 3.25
CA ASP A 76 -11.29 -12.48 2.55
C ASP A 76 -12.13 -11.68 3.53
N TRP A 77 -11.77 -10.42 3.71
CA TRP A 77 -12.46 -9.50 4.62
C TRP A 77 -13.94 -9.31 4.27
N HIS A 78 -14.45 -9.75 3.11
CA HIS A 78 -15.86 -9.65 2.77
C HIS A 78 -16.69 -10.83 3.30
N SER A 79 -16.15 -12.04 3.37
CA SER A 79 -16.93 -13.24 3.67
C SER A 79 -16.30 -14.19 4.71
N ALA A 80 -15.04 -13.96 5.10
CA ALA A 80 -14.38 -14.82 6.08
C ALA A 80 -15.07 -14.80 7.44
N ASP A 81 -15.01 -15.93 8.14
CA ASP A 81 -15.43 -16.04 9.53
C ASP A 81 -14.42 -15.31 10.42
N LEU A 82 -14.78 -14.08 10.82
CA LEU A 82 -13.93 -13.24 11.65
C LEU A 82 -14.05 -13.63 13.12
N THR A 83 -12.93 -14.02 13.73
CA THR A 83 -12.80 -14.31 15.16
C THR A 83 -11.82 -13.33 15.81
N PRO A 84 -11.78 -13.21 17.15
CA PRO A 84 -10.79 -12.38 17.84
C PRO A 84 -9.35 -12.74 17.51
N GLU A 85 -9.09 -14.00 17.21
CA GLU A 85 -7.77 -14.54 16.86
C GLU A 85 -7.40 -14.23 15.41
N THR A 86 -8.35 -13.75 14.59
CA THR A 86 -8.09 -13.36 13.20
C THR A 86 -7.06 -12.25 13.16
N VAL A 87 -5.95 -12.51 12.47
CA VAL A 87 -4.85 -11.55 12.31
C VAL A 87 -5.20 -10.49 11.28
N ILE A 88 -4.92 -9.24 11.61
CA ILE A 88 -4.99 -8.10 10.71
C ILE A 88 -3.85 -8.24 9.71
N THR A 89 -4.20 -8.41 8.43
CA THR A 89 -3.26 -8.58 7.33
C THR A 89 -3.10 -7.27 6.56
N ASP A 90 -2.02 -7.15 5.78
CA ASP A 90 -1.74 -5.94 4.98
C ASP A 90 -2.85 -5.61 3.96
N ASN A 91 -3.67 -6.59 3.58
CA ASN A 91 -4.81 -6.42 2.69
C ASN A 91 -6.12 -6.04 3.42
N TYR A 92 -6.04 -5.60 4.69
CA TYR A 92 -7.19 -5.23 5.52
C TYR A 92 -8.11 -4.23 4.82
N LYS A 93 -9.43 -4.49 4.92
CA LYS A 93 -10.49 -3.63 4.40
C LYS A 93 -11.59 -3.42 5.44
N ASN A 94 -12.08 -2.19 5.57
CA ASN A 94 -13.24 -1.85 6.40
C ASN A 94 -14.55 -2.29 5.71
N THR A 95 -14.76 -3.59 5.55
CA THR A 95 -15.97 -4.14 4.92
C THR A 95 -17.16 -4.15 5.88
N GLN A 96 -18.35 -4.47 5.35
CA GLN A 96 -19.53 -4.67 6.18
C GLN A 96 -19.39 -5.88 7.13
N ASN A 97 -18.65 -6.92 6.73
CA ASN A 97 -18.37 -8.08 7.58
C ASN A 97 -17.53 -7.68 8.80
N VAL A 98 -16.45 -6.92 8.58
CA VAL A 98 -15.62 -6.38 9.68
C VAL A 98 -16.44 -5.47 10.59
N ARG A 99 -17.31 -4.63 10.03
CA ARG A 99 -18.23 -3.81 10.84
C ARG A 99 -19.14 -4.65 11.72
N ARG A 100 -19.70 -5.76 11.21
CA ARG A 100 -20.55 -6.68 11.99
C ARG A 100 -19.76 -7.30 13.14
N PHE A 101 -18.54 -7.76 12.87
CA PHE A 101 -17.64 -8.27 13.92
C PHE A 101 -17.43 -7.25 15.04
N PHE A 102 -17.03 -6.02 14.71
CA PHE A 102 -16.78 -5.00 15.72
C PHE A 102 -18.04 -4.59 16.48
N ARG A 103 -19.19 -4.47 15.81
CA ARG A 103 -20.46 -4.19 16.51
C ARG A 103 -20.82 -5.26 17.53
N ALA A 104 -20.58 -6.53 17.21
CA ALA A 104 -20.84 -7.64 18.12
C ALA A 104 -19.93 -7.63 19.38
N ARG A 105 -18.72 -7.07 19.30
CA ARG A 105 -17.71 -7.13 20.40
C ARG A 105 -17.47 -5.80 21.12
N ALA A 106 -17.62 -4.69 20.41
CA ALA A 106 -17.36 -3.32 20.87
C ALA A 106 -18.65 -2.49 21.06
N GLY A 107 -19.82 -3.04 20.70
CA GLY A 107 -21.13 -2.42 20.90
C GLY A 107 -21.76 -1.87 19.61
N ALA A 108 -23.08 -1.69 19.63
CA ALA A 108 -23.87 -1.22 18.48
C ALA A 108 -23.42 0.16 17.97
N ASP A 109 -22.93 1.00 18.87
CA ASP A 109 -22.42 2.35 18.60
C ASP A 109 -21.03 2.38 17.95
N PHE A 110 -20.46 1.21 17.66
CA PHE A 110 -19.17 1.12 16.99
C PHE A 110 -19.16 1.89 15.66
N LYS A 111 -18.16 2.75 15.50
CA LYS A 111 -17.88 3.53 14.29
C LYS A 111 -16.39 3.47 13.97
N PHE A 112 -16.08 3.28 12.69
CA PHE A 112 -14.73 3.49 12.19
C PHE A 112 -14.46 4.99 12.12
N ASP A 113 -13.54 5.47 12.94
CA ASP A 113 -12.95 6.80 12.79
C ASP A 113 -11.57 6.72 12.11
N ILE A 114 -11.07 7.87 11.64
CA ILE A 114 -9.82 7.96 10.89
C ILE A 114 -8.62 7.47 11.72
N SER A 115 -8.60 7.78 13.02
CA SER A 115 -7.52 7.39 13.92
C SER A 115 -7.47 5.87 14.12
N PHE A 116 -8.63 5.23 14.28
CA PHE A 116 -8.76 3.79 14.41
C PHE A 116 -8.41 3.07 13.11
N MET A 117 -8.87 3.59 11.96
CA MET A 117 -8.51 3.05 10.66
C MET A 117 -6.99 3.14 10.38
N ASN A 118 -6.35 4.24 10.78
CA ASN A 118 -4.89 4.38 10.68
C ASN A 118 -4.19 3.37 11.58
N TRP A 119 -4.66 3.19 12.81
CA TRP A 119 -4.10 2.19 13.71
C TRP A 119 -4.21 0.77 13.16
N MET A 120 -5.36 0.38 12.61
CA MET A 120 -5.54 -0.93 11.98
C MET A 120 -4.51 -1.16 10.86
N ARG A 121 -4.27 -0.16 10.01
CA ARG A 121 -3.28 -0.25 8.91
C ARG A 121 -1.84 -0.35 9.40
N SER A 122 -1.49 0.39 10.46
CA SER A 122 -0.13 0.37 11.01
C SER A 122 0.16 -0.84 11.90
N ASN A 123 -0.86 -1.62 12.26
CA ASN A 123 -0.75 -2.76 13.17
C ASN A 123 -1.13 -4.08 12.49
N ALA A 124 -0.76 -4.25 11.22
CA ALA A 124 -0.77 -5.57 10.60
C ALA A 124 0.09 -6.54 11.44
N GLY A 125 -0.42 -7.77 11.64
CA GLY A 125 0.13 -8.76 12.55
C GLY A 125 -0.54 -8.82 13.93
N LYS A 126 -1.30 -7.79 14.34
CA LYS A 126 -2.16 -7.86 15.54
C LYS A 126 -3.47 -8.60 15.26
N SER A 127 -4.13 -9.07 16.30
CA SER A 127 -5.41 -9.76 16.22
C SER A 127 -6.60 -8.78 16.21
N LEU A 128 -7.76 -9.21 15.71
CA LEU A 128 -8.99 -8.43 15.84
C LEU A 128 -9.41 -8.26 17.31
N GLY A 129 -9.02 -9.17 18.20
CA GLY A 129 -9.18 -9.03 19.64
C GLY A 129 -8.41 -7.82 20.20
N ASP A 130 -7.14 -7.65 19.78
CA ASP A 130 -6.33 -6.48 20.14
C ASP A 130 -6.98 -5.18 19.63
N ALA A 131 -7.55 -5.21 18.43
CA ALA A 131 -8.24 -4.07 17.85
C ALA A 131 -9.49 -3.67 18.64
N VAL A 132 -10.26 -4.66 19.14
CA VAL A 132 -11.42 -4.40 20.01
C VAL A 132 -10.97 -3.79 21.34
N ALA A 133 -9.90 -4.33 21.93
CA ALA A 133 -9.34 -3.79 23.17
C ALA A 133 -8.86 -2.34 22.98
N GLU A 134 -8.15 -2.05 21.89
CA GLU A 134 -7.69 -0.71 21.55
C GLU A 134 -8.86 0.25 21.30
N TYR A 135 -9.92 -0.19 20.61
CA TYR A 135 -11.11 0.62 20.41
C TYR A 135 -11.75 1.01 21.75
N LYS A 136 -11.92 0.05 22.66
CA LYS A 136 -12.48 0.30 24.00
C LYS A 136 -11.62 1.25 24.81
N ARG A 137 -10.29 1.07 24.77
CA ARG A 137 -9.31 1.94 25.43
C ARG A 137 -9.38 3.40 24.95
N ARG A 138 -9.77 3.63 23.69
CA ARG A 138 -9.93 4.98 23.12
C ARG A 138 -11.29 5.63 23.42
N LYS A 139 -12.26 4.83 23.85
CA LYS A 139 -13.64 5.26 24.10
C LYS A 139 -13.92 5.55 25.57
N GLY A 140 -13.15 4.97 26.49
CA GLY A 140 -13.06 5.41 27.88
C GLY A 140 -12.07 6.54 28.02
#